data_AF-A0A5R8ZKD9-F1
#
_entry.id   AF-A0A5R8ZKD9-F1
#
_cell.length_a   1.000
_cell.length_b   1.000
_cell.length_c   1.000
_cell.angle_alpha   90.00
_cell.angle_beta   90.00
_cell.angle_gamma   90.00
#
_symmetry.space_group_name_H-M   'P 1'
#
loop_
_entity.id
_entity.type
_entity.pdbx_description
1 polymer ?
#
loop_
_entity_poly.entity_id
_entity_poly.type
_entity_poly.pdbx_seq_one_letter_code
_entity_poly.pdbx_strand_id
1 'polypeptide(L)'
;MTGAGGRTAAETEGRPDTPLGGGGLADAAPSSDGPADAIGEPARPHASGDSLTFALAAPLEAREPPEARGLRRDEVRLLVSRRDTGEVTHHVFADLPSLLAPGDLLVVNDSATLPAAVRLDRLAVHFSGRLASGDWLVELRRRTATATEPYLGGAPGEWLPLPGGATLRLVERETARLWRARLDRDVLSYLAAHGAPIRYGYVRRDWPLADYQTVFGVEPGSAEMPSAGRPFTPELVTALVSRGIGIAPITLHTGVASPEKDEPPYPEWFSVSARTARLANLTRAHGGRVIAVGTTVVRALETAAVRPPVAEPHRGEAGPDGGGVRALSGWTSHVVTPAGGVRAVDGLITGLHEPRSSHLMMLSAITGTGVLADAYDEALREGYLWHEFGDSHLIL
;
A
#
# COMPACT_ATOMS: atom_id res chain seq x y z
N MET A 1 -8.61 47.70 -67.79
CA MET A 1 -9.73 47.77 -68.75
C MET A 1 -9.78 46.47 -69.52
N THR A 2 -10.95 45.80 -69.49
CA THR A 2 -11.52 44.87 -70.50
C THR A 2 -10.66 43.68 -70.97
N GLY A 3 -11.13 42.43 -71.02
CA GLY A 3 -12.47 41.83 -70.95
C GLY A 3 -12.30 40.29 -71.00
N ALA A 4 -13.21 39.52 -70.42
CA ALA A 4 -14.31 38.80 -71.11
C ALA A 4 -13.79 37.60 -71.93
N GLY A 5 -14.37 36.40 -71.90
CA GLY A 5 -15.61 35.86 -71.36
C GLY A 5 -15.98 34.57 -72.12
N GLY A 6 -16.99 33.82 -71.64
CA GLY A 6 -17.72 32.75 -72.36
C GLY A 6 -17.31 31.33 -71.93
N ARG A 7 -18.07 30.56 -71.13
CA ARG A 7 -19.43 29.96 -71.25
C ARG A 7 -19.58 28.93 -72.39
N THR A 8 -19.86 27.67 -72.02
CA THR A 8 -21.03 26.78 -72.37
C THR A 8 -20.68 25.32 -71.95
N ALA A 9 -21.40 24.61 -71.07
CA ALA A 9 -22.68 23.87 -71.26
C ALA A 9 -22.60 22.79 -72.37
N ALA A 10 -23.08 21.54 -72.30
CA ALA A 10 -23.73 20.68 -71.30
C ALA A 10 -23.82 19.25 -71.92
N GLU A 11 -23.93 18.20 -71.08
CA GLU A 11 -24.63 16.89 -71.26
C GLU A 11 -24.30 16.02 -72.52
N THR A 12 -24.20 14.67 -72.49
CA THR A 12 -25.21 13.67 -72.05
C THR A 12 -24.59 12.27 -71.88
N GLU A 13 -25.17 11.53 -70.92
CA GLU A 13 -25.40 10.07 -70.74
C GLU A 13 -24.70 8.95 -71.56
N GLY A 14 -24.38 7.86 -70.83
CA GLY A 14 -24.25 6.50 -71.38
C GLY A 14 -23.54 5.49 -70.47
N ARG A 15 -24.29 4.73 -69.66
CA ARG A 15 -23.86 3.46 -69.00
C ARG A 15 -24.33 2.28 -69.89
N PRO A 16 -23.71 1.07 -69.86
CA PRO A 16 -23.70 0.20 -68.67
C PRO A 16 -22.49 -0.78 -68.54
N ASP A 17 -22.65 -1.68 -67.55
CA ASP A 17 -22.00 -2.98 -67.31
C ASP A 17 -20.82 -3.08 -66.31
N THR A 18 -21.12 -3.85 -65.26
CA THR A 18 -20.22 -4.41 -64.22
C THR A 18 -20.07 -5.91 -64.54
N PRO A 19 -19.00 -6.63 -64.13
CA PRO A 19 -18.89 -7.07 -62.73
C PRO A 19 -17.45 -7.30 -62.20
N LEU A 20 -17.39 -7.62 -60.89
CA LEU A 20 -16.30 -8.24 -60.11
C LEU A 20 -15.17 -7.28 -59.68
N GLY A 21 -14.86 -7.03 -58.42
CA GLY A 21 -15.01 -7.82 -57.19
C GLY A 21 -13.63 -7.89 -56.54
N GLY A 22 -13.43 -7.20 -55.39
CA GLY A 22 -12.15 -7.25 -54.68
C GLY A 22 -11.92 -6.13 -53.66
N GLY A 23 -12.55 -6.27 -52.49
CA GLY A 23 -12.12 -5.83 -51.16
C GLY A 23 -11.35 -4.51 -51.00
N GLY A 24 -12.08 -3.45 -50.65
CA GLY A 24 -11.51 -2.32 -49.93
C GLY A 24 -11.52 -2.57 -48.42
N LEU A 25 -10.41 -2.24 -47.75
CA LEU A 25 -10.39 -1.92 -46.32
C LEU A 25 -9.69 -0.58 -46.20
N ALA A 26 -10.51 0.48 -46.18
CA ALA A 26 -10.11 1.78 -45.72
C ALA A 26 -10.09 1.77 -44.19
N ASP A 27 -9.05 2.35 -43.62
CA ASP A 27 -8.86 2.59 -42.20
C ASP A 27 -10.10 3.27 -41.59
N ALA A 28 -10.89 2.48 -40.87
CA ALA A 28 -11.84 2.97 -39.90
C ALA A 28 -11.13 2.99 -38.54
N ALA A 29 -10.83 4.19 -38.06
CA ALA A 29 -10.51 4.42 -36.66
C ALA A 29 -11.62 3.82 -35.77
N PRO A 30 -11.28 3.07 -34.70
CA PRO A 30 -12.31 2.63 -33.77
C PRO A 30 -12.82 3.84 -32.98
N SER A 31 -14.00 4.32 -33.38
CA SER A 31 -14.87 5.12 -32.52
C SER A 31 -15.37 4.21 -31.39
N SER A 32 -14.74 4.30 -30.21
CA SER A 32 -15.24 3.67 -28.98
C SER A 32 -16.02 4.70 -28.14
N ASP A 33 -17.06 5.27 -28.72
CA ASP A 33 -18.16 5.88 -27.96
C ASP A 33 -19.28 4.83 -27.84
N GLY A 34 -19.04 3.87 -26.94
CA GLY A 34 -20.09 3.09 -26.31
C GLY A 34 -20.09 3.48 -24.83
N PRO A 35 -21.25 3.60 -24.16
CA PRO A 35 -21.26 3.94 -22.75
C PRO A 35 -20.54 2.80 -22.01
N ALA A 36 -19.34 3.06 -21.50
CA ALA A 36 -18.82 2.27 -20.42
C ALA A 36 -19.86 2.43 -19.30
N ASP A 37 -20.53 1.33 -18.93
CA ASP A 37 -21.44 1.30 -17.81
C ASP A 37 -20.73 1.94 -16.61
N ALA A 38 -21.11 3.18 -16.30
CA ALA A 38 -20.80 3.82 -15.05
C ALA A 38 -21.67 3.13 -13.99
N ILE A 39 -21.33 1.88 -13.68
CA ILE A 39 -21.83 1.21 -12.49
C ILE A 39 -21.19 1.98 -11.34
N GLY A 40 -21.94 2.94 -10.78
CA GLY A 40 -21.50 3.65 -9.58
C GLY A 40 -21.08 2.64 -8.52
N GLU A 41 -19.95 2.89 -7.86
CA GLU A 41 -19.49 2.00 -6.79
C GLU A 41 -20.60 1.85 -5.75
N PRO A 42 -20.88 0.62 -5.28
CA PRO A 42 -21.98 0.37 -4.37
C PRO A 42 -21.76 1.12 -3.05
N ALA A 43 -22.84 1.67 -2.49
CA ALA A 43 -22.82 2.36 -1.20
C ALA A 43 -22.46 1.44 -0.03
N ARG A 44 -22.72 0.13 -0.18
CA ARG A 44 -22.30 -0.90 0.76
C ARG A 44 -21.17 -1.74 0.18
N PRO A 45 -20.23 -2.22 1.00
CA PRO A 45 -19.22 -3.17 0.56
C PRO A 45 -19.85 -4.41 -0.06
N HIS A 46 -19.47 -4.68 -1.30
CA HIS A 46 -19.87 -5.88 -2.02
C HIS A 46 -18.65 -6.72 -2.37
N ALA A 47 -18.72 -8.01 -2.09
CA ALA A 47 -17.72 -8.97 -2.50
C ALA A 47 -17.91 -9.30 -3.99
N SER A 48 -16.86 -9.13 -4.79
CA SER A 48 -16.83 -9.56 -6.20
C SER A 48 -15.55 -10.35 -6.42
N GLY A 49 -15.66 -11.68 -6.35
CA GLY A 49 -14.49 -12.57 -6.29
C GLY A 49 -13.70 -12.36 -4.99
N ASP A 50 -12.38 -12.20 -5.10
CA ASP A 50 -11.45 -11.97 -3.98
C ASP A 50 -11.30 -10.48 -3.60
N SER A 51 -12.09 -9.58 -4.18
CA SER A 51 -12.00 -8.12 -3.98
C SER A 51 -13.27 -7.55 -3.35
N LEU A 52 -13.08 -6.62 -2.41
CA LEU A 52 -14.13 -5.81 -1.81
C LEU A 52 -14.21 -4.45 -2.52
N THR A 53 -15.42 -4.06 -2.93
CA THR A 53 -15.68 -2.77 -3.60
C THR A 53 -16.74 -1.98 -2.82
N PHE A 54 -16.48 -0.70 -2.58
CA PHE A 54 -17.37 0.25 -1.90
C PHE A 54 -16.95 1.68 -2.28
N ALA A 55 -17.85 2.66 -2.10
CA ALA A 55 -17.51 4.07 -2.25
C ALA A 55 -16.96 4.66 -0.94
N LEU A 56 -15.74 5.23 -0.98
CA LEU A 56 -15.19 5.97 0.15
C LEU A 56 -15.53 7.47 0.04
N ALA A 57 -16.30 7.99 1.00
CA ALA A 57 -16.64 9.40 1.02
C ALA A 57 -15.45 10.27 1.48
N ALA A 58 -15.18 11.37 0.77
CA ALA A 58 -14.07 12.30 1.08
C ALA A 58 -14.00 12.80 2.55
N PRO A 59 -15.10 12.99 3.30
CA PRO A 59 -15.02 13.35 4.72
C PRO A 59 -14.40 12.27 5.62
N LEU A 60 -14.38 11.01 5.18
CA LEU A 60 -13.82 9.89 5.95
C LEU A 60 -12.30 9.75 5.77
N GLU A 61 -11.69 10.51 4.87
CA GLU A 61 -10.23 10.54 4.72
C GLU A 61 -9.60 11.32 5.89
N ALA A 62 -8.72 10.69 6.68
CA ALA A 62 -7.99 11.40 7.71
C ALA A 62 -6.96 12.37 7.08
N ARG A 63 -7.28 13.66 7.09
CA ARG A 63 -6.45 14.70 6.45
C ARG A 63 -5.33 15.24 7.33
N GLU A 64 -5.33 14.85 8.60
CA GLU A 64 -4.40 15.30 9.63
C GLU A 64 -4.26 14.26 10.74
N PRO A 65 -3.09 14.20 11.41
CA PRO A 65 -2.84 13.30 12.52
C PRO A 65 -3.83 13.54 13.68
N PRO A 66 -4.17 12.50 14.48
CA PRO A 66 -5.05 12.62 15.64
C PRO A 66 -4.63 13.72 16.62
N GLU A 67 -3.33 13.96 16.78
CA GLU A 67 -2.79 15.02 17.64
C GLU A 67 -3.25 16.42 17.23
N ALA A 68 -3.41 16.65 15.93
CA ALA A 68 -3.96 17.91 15.41
C ALA A 68 -5.47 18.04 15.63
N ARG A 69 -6.15 16.90 15.77
CA ARG A 69 -7.59 16.80 16.08
C ARG A 69 -7.87 16.83 17.58
N GLY A 70 -6.84 17.03 18.41
CA GLY A 70 -6.97 17.08 19.87
C GLY A 70 -6.97 15.72 20.57
N LEU A 71 -6.52 14.66 19.88
CA LEU A 71 -6.47 13.29 20.39
C LEU A 71 -5.02 12.84 20.58
N ARG A 72 -4.78 11.96 21.55
CA ARG A 72 -3.56 11.15 21.58
C ARG A 72 -3.58 10.11 20.46
N ARG A 73 -2.40 9.56 20.15
CA ARG A 73 -2.24 8.51 19.14
C ARG A 73 -3.08 7.27 19.43
N ASP A 74 -3.21 6.90 20.69
CA ASP A 74 -3.97 5.74 21.16
C ASP A 74 -5.46 6.05 21.44
N GLU A 75 -5.92 7.26 21.17
CA GLU A 75 -7.34 7.64 21.28
C GLU A 75 -8.08 7.55 19.93
N VAL A 76 -7.39 7.13 18.86
CA VAL A 76 -8.07 6.75 17.61
C VAL A 76 -8.99 5.56 17.82
N ARG A 77 -10.01 5.42 16.97
CA ARG A 77 -10.97 4.33 17.10
C ARG A 77 -10.33 3.02 16.66
N LEU A 78 -10.81 1.93 17.23
CA LEU A 78 -10.41 0.57 16.89
C LEU A 78 -11.67 -0.24 16.57
N LEU A 79 -11.80 -0.67 15.33
CA LEU A 79 -12.77 -1.69 14.95
C LEU A 79 -12.17 -3.06 15.27
N VAL A 80 -12.96 -3.98 15.84
CA VAL A 80 -12.52 -5.35 16.09
C VAL A 80 -13.44 -6.31 15.38
N SER A 81 -12.90 -7.16 14.51
CA SER A 81 -13.65 -8.25 13.87
C SER A 81 -13.07 -9.61 14.26
N ARG A 82 -13.94 -10.58 14.57
CA ARG A 82 -13.55 -11.94 14.94
C ARG A 82 -13.99 -12.93 13.88
N ARG A 83 -13.04 -13.59 13.23
CA ARG A 83 -13.32 -14.55 12.15
C ARG A 83 -14.23 -15.69 12.57
N ASP A 84 -13.99 -16.27 13.75
CA ASP A 84 -14.69 -17.49 14.19
C ASP A 84 -16.16 -17.25 14.55
N THR A 85 -16.52 -16.02 14.93
CA THR A 85 -17.88 -15.67 15.38
C THR A 85 -18.62 -14.76 14.41
N GLY A 86 -17.89 -14.08 13.51
CA GLY A 86 -18.43 -12.99 12.69
C GLY A 86 -18.71 -11.70 13.49
N GLU A 87 -18.36 -11.64 14.77
CA GLU A 87 -18.61 -10.48 15.62
C GLU A 87 -17.79 -9.26 15.17
N VAL A 88 -18.44 -8.10 15.10
CA VAL A 88 -17.82 -6.78 14.89
C VAL A 88 -18.14 -5.88 16.09
N THR A 89 -17.12 -5.30 16.71
CA THR A 89 -17.27 -4.42 17.88
C THR A 89 -16.41 -3.15 17.78
N HIS A 90 -16.78 -2.13 18.55
CA HIS A 90 -16.18 -0.80 18.53
C HIS A 90 -15.46 -0.48 19.83
N HIS A 91 -14.22 -0.03 19.72
CA HIS A 91 -13.33 0.29 20.83
C HIS A 91 -12.52 1.55 20.53
N VAL A 92 -11.72 2.00 21.48
CA VAL A 92 -10.59 2.90 21.22
C VAL A 92 -9.28 2.12 21.24
N PHE A 93 -8.24 2.62 20.56
CA PHE A 93 -6.98 1.90 20.44
C PHE A 93 -6.32 1.61 21.79
N ALA A 94 -6.50 2.49 22.78
CA ALA A 94 -6.06 2.30 24.16
C ALA A 94 -6.66 1.05 24.84
N ASP A 95 -7.78 0.51 24.34
CA ASP A 95 -8.41 -0.71 24.87
C ASP A 95 -7.69 -2.00 24.43
N LEU A 96 -6.73 -1.91 23.49
CA LEU A 96 -6.00 -3.06 22.93
C LEU A 96 -5.50 -4.07 23.97
N PRO A 97 -4.93 -3.69 25.14
CA PRO A 97 -4.45 -4.65 26.12
C PRO A 97 -5.56 -5.51 26.76
N SER A 98 -6.82 -5.10 26.66
CA SER A 98 -7.99 -5.87 27.10
C SER A 98 -8.57 -6.80 26.05
N LEU A 99 -8.23 -6.57 24.77
CA LEU A 99 -8.69 -7.35 23.63
C LEU A 99 -7.79 -8.54 23.29
N LEU A 100 -6.59 -8.55 23.87
CA LEU A 100 -5.57 -9.58 23.69
C LEU A 100 -5.46 -10.48 24.93
N ALA A 101 -4.97 -11.69 24.71
CA ALA A 101 -4.74 -12.67 25.77
C ALA A 101 -3.27 -12.63 26.23
N PRO A 102 -2.98 -12.87 27.51
CA PRO A 102 -1.62 -13.13 27.97
C PRO A 102 -0.99 -14.28 27.16
N GLY A 103 0.24 -14.10 26.70
CA GLY A 103 0.93 -15.05 25.82
C GLY A 103 0.77 -14.76 24.32
N ASP A 104 -0.09 -13.83 23.91
CA ASP A 104 -0.10 -13.33 22.52
C ASP A 104 1.20 -12.58 22.20
N LEU A 105 1.60 -12.60 20.93
CA LEU A 105 2.75 -11.88 20.39
C LEU A 105 2.29 -10.86 19.34
N LEU A 106 2.58 -9.59 19.58
CA LEU A 106 2.52 -8.56 18.55
C LEU A 106 3.84 -8.52 17.79
N VAL A 107 3.79 -8.71 16.48
CA VAL A 107 4.95 -8.51 15.60
C VAL A 107 4.84 -7.14 14.94
N VAL A 108 5.83 -6.28 15.17
CA VAL A 108 5.84 -4.87 14.74
C VAL A 108 6.91 -4.62 13.69
N ASN A 109 6.71 -3.61 12.82
CA ASN A 109 7.76 -3.16 11.91
C ASN A 109 8.58 -2.04 12.58
N ASP A 110 9.90 -2.25 12.71
CA ASP A 110 10.84 -1.32 13.31
C ASP A 110 11.53 -0.37 12.32
N SER A 111 11.12 -0.42 11.05
CA SER A 111 11.60 0.50 10.02
C SER A 111 11.11 1.93 10.29
N ALA A 112 12.06 2.85 10.47
CA ALA A 112 11.78 4.27 10.68
C ALA A 112 11.59 5.01 9.35
N THR A 113 10.63 5.93 9.34
CA THR A 113 10.28 6.73 8.17
C THR A 113 11.37 7.75 7.87
N LEU A 114 11.73 7.88 6.60
CA LEU A 114 12.66 8.88 6.10
C LEU A 114 11.90 10.13 5.64
N PRO A 115 12.50 11.32 5.71
CA PRO A 115 11.99 12.51 5.03
C PRO A 115 12.26 12.37 3.52
N ALA A 116 11.60 11.42 2.87
CA ALA A 116 11.98 10.90 1.57
C ALA A 116 11.60 11.79 0.36
N ALA A 117 10.88 12.89 0.56
CA ALA A 117 10.50 13.82 -0.51
C ALA A 117 11.44 15.04 -0.58
N VAL A 118 12.02 15.29 -1.75
CA VAL A 118 12.84 16.47 -2.03
C VAL A 118 12.12 17.34 -3.05
N ARG A 119 11.72 18.54 -2.63
CA ARG A 119 10.94 19.48 -3.47
C ARG A 119 11.89 20.33 -4.33
N LEU A 120 11.62 20.37 -5.63
CA LEU A 120 12.26 21.26 -6.60
C LEU A 120 11.23 22.31 -7.07
N ASP A 121 11.59 23.15 -8.04
CA ASP A 121 10.68 24.17 -8.57
C ASP A 121 9.41 23.56 -9.16
N ARG A 122 9.53 22.80 -10.26
CA ARG A 122 8.39 22.15 -10.94
C ARG A 122 8.22 20.67 -10.64
N LEU A 123 9.26 20.06 -10.08
CA LEU A 123 9.31 18.63 -9.79
C LEU A 123 9.49 18.38 -8.29
N ALA A 124 9.27 17.16 -7.88
CA ALA A 124 9.74 16.60 -6.63
C ALA A 124 10.38 15.23 -6.93
N VAL A 125 11.31 14.83 -6.08
CA VAL A 125 11.90 13.48 -6.09
C VAL A 125 11.49 12.79 -4.81
N HIS A 126 10.79 11.67 -4.91
CA HIS A 126 10.52 10.80 -3.77
C HIS A 126 11.51 9.64 -3.79
N PHE A 127 12.30 9.51 -2.74
CA PHE A 127 13.19 8.36 -2.57
C PHE A 127 12.36 7.19 -2.06
N SER A 128 12.41 6.05 -2.75
CA SER A 128 11.61 4.88 -2.43
C SER A 128 12.38 3.90 -1.55
N GLY A 129 13.50 3.38 -2.04
CA GLY A 129 14.24 2.36 -1.32
C GLY A 129 15.63 2.14 -1.89
N ARG A 130 16.54 1.68 -1.03
CA ARG A 130 17.93 1.41 -1.40
C ARG A 130 18.06 0.01 -1.98
N LEU A 131 18.61 -0.10 -3.19
CA LEU A 131 18.90 -1.37 -3.85
C LEU A 131 20.18 -2.01 -3.32
N ALA A 132 20.34 -3.32 -3.58
CA ALA A 132 21.55 -4.06 -3.22
C ALA A 132 22.83 -3.52 -3.89
N SER A 133 22.70 -2.85 -5.05
CA SER A 133 23.82 -2.18 -5.73
C SER A 133 24.31 -0.92 -5.01
N GLY A 134 23.55 -0.41 -4.02
CA GLY A 134 23.76 0.88 -3.39
C GLY A 134 23.04 2.03 -4.08
N ASP A 135 22.51 1.83 -5.29
CA ASP A 135 21.64 2.77 -5.98
C ASP A 135 20.28 2.89 -5.25
N TRP A 136 19.53 3.94 -5.55
CA TRP A 136 18.21 4.17 -4.97
C TRP A 136 17.13 4.10 -6.02
N LEU A 137 16.01 3.48 -5.67
CA LEU A 137 14.76 3.70 -6.38
C LEU A 137 14.24 5.08 -6.02
N VAL A 138 13.88 5.85 -7.03
CA VAL A 138 13.29 7.18 -6.89
C VAL A 138 12.09 7.33 -7.82
N GLU A 139 11.12 8.11 -7.39
CA GLU A 139 9.99 8.51 -8.20
C GLU A 139 10.10 10.00 -8.52
N LEU A 140 10.03 10.33 -9.82
CA LEU A 140 9.90 11.72 -10.24
C LEU A 140 8.43 12.11 -10.23
N ARG A 141 8.15 13.27 -9.64
CA ARG A 141 6.78 13.76 -9.48
C ARG A 141 6.67 15.20 -9.94
N ARG A 142 5.57 15.53 -10.64
CA ARG A 142 5.24 16.90 -11.03
C ARG A 142 4.52 17.57 -9.87
N ARG A 143 4.94 18.79 -9.51
CA ARG A 143 4.27 19.57 -8.48
C ARG A 143 2.97 20.16 -9.04
N THR A 144 1.90 20.04 -8.27
CA THR A 144 0.61 20.71 -8.53
C THR A 144 0.40 21.81 -7.49
N ALA A 145 -0.71 22.54 -7.58
CA ALA A 145 -1.04 23.59 -6.61
C ALA A 145 -1.20 23.05 -5.18
N THR A 146 -1.67 21.81 -5.03
CA THR A 146 -2.04 21.22 -3.74
C THR A 146 -1.23 19.96 -3.38
N ALA A 147 -0.60 19.29 -4.35
CA ALA A 147 0.05 17.99 -4.14
C ALA A 147 1.16 17.71 -5.18
N THR A 148 1.40 16.43 -5.47
CA THR A 148 2.24 15.99 -6.58
C THR A 148 1.56 14.86 -7.37
N GLU A 149 1.78 14.83 -8.69
CA GLU A 149 1.28 13.79 -9.61
C GLU A 149 2.48 13.09 -10.30
N PRO A 150 2.35 11.87 -10.85
CA PRO A 150 3.50 11.15 -11.39
C PRO A 150 4.08 11.89 -12.58
N TYR A 151 5.40 11.89 -12.66
CA TYR A 151 6.11 12.38 -13.82
C TYR A 151 6.84 11.23 -14.50
N LEU A 152 6.26 10.72 -15.58
CA LEU A 152 6.80 9.60 -16.35
C LEU A 152 7.96 10.01 -17.28
N GLY A 153 8.37 11.27 -17.26
CA GLY A 153 9.54 11.74 -18.02
C GLY A 153 10.88 11.31 -17.39
N GLY A 154 11.96 11.81 -17.99
CA GLY A 154 13.34 11.48 -17.67
C GLY A 154 14.00 10.57 -18.72
N ALA A 155 15.32 10.64 -18.84
CA ALA A 155 16.12 9.75 -19.68
C ALA A 155 17.29 9.11 -18.91
N PRO A 156 17.73 7.89 -19.28
CA PRO A 156 18.97 7.32 -18.73
C PRO A 156 20.16 8.27 -18.92
N GLY A 157 20.90 8.52 -17.83
CA GLY A 157 22.03 9.44 -17.81
C GLY A 157 21.67 10.91 -17.56
N GLU A 158 20.39 11.28 -17.56
CA GLU A 158 19.94 12.61 -17.15
C GLU A 158 20.32 12.88 -15.69
N TRP A 159 20.62 14.14 -15.37
CA TRP A 159 20.91 14.58 -14.02
C TRP A 159 19.98 15.71 -13.61
N LEU A 160 19.55 15.69 -12.36
CA LEU A 160 18.71 16.70 -11.74
C LEU A 160 19.51 17.43 -10.65
N PRO A 161 19.60 18.77 -10.69
CA PRO A 161 20.10 19.53 -9.57
C PRO A 161 19.09 19.49 -8.42
N LEU A 162 19.56 19.13 -7.23
CA LEU A 162 18.78 19.15 -6.00
C LEU A 162 19.32 20.24 -5.04
N PRO A 163 18.55 20.63 -3.99
CA PRO A 163 19.00 21.55 -2.95
C PRO A 163 20.37 21.19 -2.34
N GLY A 164 21.09 22.19 -1.82
CA GLY A 164 22.42 21.96 -1.23
C GLY A 164 23.51 21.57 -2.25
N GLY A 165 23.28 21.88 -3.54
CA GLY A 165 24.21 21.58 -4.63
C GLY A 165 24.38 20.08 -4.90
N ALA A 166 23.40 19.26 -4.53
CA ALA A 166 23.42 17.83 -4.80
C ALA A 166 22.98 17.53 -6.23
N THR A 167 23.50 16.44 -6.79
CA THR A 167 23.15 15.98 -8.14
C THR A 167 22.60 14.57 -8.08
N LEU A 168 21.37 14.39 -8.58
CA LEU A 168 20.76 13.08 -8.75
C LEU A 168 20.85 12.67 -10.20
N ARG A 169 21.52 11.55 -10.47
CA ARG A 169 21.62 10.97 -11.82
C ARG A 169 20.65 9.81 -11.98
N LEU A 170 19.80 9.87 -13.00
CA LEU A 170 18.97 8.76 -13.42
C LEU A 170 19.84 7.72 -14.13
N VAL A 171 19.82 6.48 -13.65
CA VAL A 171 20.60 5.38 -14.23
C VAL A 171 19.78 4.69 -15.30
N GLU A 172 18.66 4.10 -14.92
CA GLU A 172 17.72 3.45 -15.83
C GLU A 172 16.33 3.36 -15.19
N ARG A 173 15.33 3.04 -16.01
CA ARG A 173 13.95 2.87 -15.56
C ARG A 173 13.77 1.48 -14.96
N GLU A 174 13.23 1.39 -13.75
CA GLU A 174 13.00 0.12 -13.03
C GLU A 174 11.54 -0.35 -13.18
N THR A 175 10.58 0.56 -13.03
CA THR A 175 9.14 0.31 -13.30
C THR A 175 8.60 1.43 -14.18
N ALA A 176 7.31 1.43 -14.54
CA ALA A 176 6.73 2.55 -15.29
C ALA A 176 6.95 3.91 -14.58
N ARG A 177 6.93 3.92 -13.24
CA ARG A 177 7.07 5.11 -12.39
C ARG A 177 8.48 5.28 -11.83
N LEU A 178 9.13 4.21 -11.40
CA LEU A 178 10.38 4.28 -10.63
C LEU A 178 11.63 4.27 -11.51
N TRP A 179 12.57 5.12 -11.14
CA TRP A 179 13.93 5.14 -11.68
C TRP A 179 14.90 4.52 -10.69
N ARG A 180 15.86 3.76 -11.17
CA ARG A 180 17.12 3.58 -10.44
C ARG A 180 17.96 4.83 -10.62
N ALA A 181 18.42 5.41 -9.51
CA ALA A 181 19.17 6.66 -9.50
C ALA A 181 20.34 6.64 -8.50
N ARG A 182 21.30 7.54 -8.73
CA ARG A 182 22.46 7.76 -7.87
C ARG A 182 22.50 9.20 -7.43
N LEU A 183 22.57 9.41 -6.13
CA LEU A 183 22.90 10.71 -5.55
C LEU A 183 24.43 10.81 -5.41
N ASP A 184 24.98 12.01 -5.63
CA ASP A 184 26.42 12.29 -5.51
C ASP A 184 26.96 12.34 -4.06
N ARG A 185 26.13 11.97 -3.08
CA ARG A 185 26.43 12.00 -1.64
C ARG A 185 25.59 10.95 -0.90
N ASP A 186 25.87 10.78 0.39
CA ASP A 186 25.08 9.90 1.25
C ASP A 186 23.60 10.34 1.28
N VAL A 187 22.71 9.42 0.93
CA VAL A 187 21.27 9.71 0.79
C VAL A 187 20.63 9.99 2.15
N LEU A 188 20.95 9.22 3.19
CA LEU A 188 20.29 9.38 4.49
C LEU A 188 20.61 10.74 5.12
N SER A 189 21.89 11.13 5.13
CA SER A 189 22.34 12.43 5.62
C SER A 189 21.76 13.58 4.79
N TYR A 190 21.66 13.39 3.47
CA TYR A 190 21.07 14.38 2.58
C TYR A 190 19.57 14.58 2.83
N LEU A 191 18.81 13.49 2.95
CA LEU A 191 17.38 13.54 3.23
C LEU A 191 17.11 14.16 4.60
N ALA A 192 17.92 13.86 5.62
CA ALA A 192 17.79 14.48 6.94
C ALA A 192 17.91 16.02 6.89
N ALA A 193 18.72 16.57 5.97
CA ALA A 193 18.94 18.01 5.84
C ALA A 193 17.99 18.72 4.87
N HIS A 194 17.55 18.04 3.79
CA HIS A 194 16.85 18.67 2.67
C HIS A 194 15.50 18.03 2.33
N GLY A 195 15.18 16.91 2.97
CA GLY A 195 13.98 16.15 2.74
C GLY A 195 12.79 16.61 3.58
N ALA A 196 11.62 16.10 3.22
CA ALA A 196 10.40 16.16 4.01
C ALA A 196 9.66 14.82 3.90
N PRO A 197 8.73 14.49 4.81
CA PRO A 197 7.85 13.35 4.62
C PRO A 197 7.10 13.43 3.29
N ILE A 198 6.81 12.28 2.69
CA ILE A 198 5.93 12.21 1.52
C ILE A 198 4.53 12.63 1.95
N ARG A 199 3.90 13.50 1.15
CA ARG A 199 2.55 14.02 1.40
C ARG A 199 1.61 13.61 0.26
N TYR A 200 0.55 12.90 0.62
CA TYR A 200 -0.54 12.55 -0.30
C TYR A 200 -1.55 13.69 -0.49
N GLY A 201 -2.30 13.63 -1.59
CA GLY A 201 -3.21 14.70 -2.01
C GLY A 201 -4.36 14.98 -1.03
N TYR A 202 -4.78 14.00 -0.23
CA TYR A 202 -5.84 14.18 0.77
C TYR A 202 -5.36 14.94 2.02
N VAL A 203 -4.05 14.99 2.28
CA VAL A 203 -3.42 15.72 3.38
C VAL A 203 -3.17 17.18 2.98
N ARG A 204 -3.81 18.12 3.70
CA ARG A 204 -3.88 19.53 3.27
C ARG A 204 -2.60 20.34 3.50
N ARG A 205 -1.76 19.92 4.45
CA ARG A 205 -0.54 20.64 4.83
C ARG A 205 0.58 19.67 5.16
N ASP A 206 1.81 20.17 5.16
CA ASP A 206 2.95 19.40 5.63
C ASP A 206 2.87 19.19 7.15
N TRP A 207 3.28 18.00 7.58
CA TRP A 207 3.48 17.64 8.97
C TRP A 207 4.96 17.33 9.22
N PRO A 208 5.49 17.63 10.41
CA PRO A 208 6.86 17.28 10.75
C PRO A 208 7.06 15.75 10.72
N LEU A 209 8.31 15.32 10.50
CA LEU A 209 8.65 13.90 10.43
C LEU A 209 8.20 13.11 11.67
N ALA A 210 8.18 13.73 12.84
CA ALA A 210 7.70 13.10 14.08
C ALA A 210 6.26 12.58 14.00
N ASP A 211 5.38 13.23 13.22
CA ASP A 211 4.01 12.76 12.99
C ASP A 211 3.94 11.50 12.12
N TYR A 212 5.01 11.19 11.38
CA TYR A 212 5.16 10.00 10.53
C TYR A 212 6.06 8.92 11.15
N GLN A 213 6.45 9.07 12.42
CA GLN A 213 7.21 8.05 13.15
C GLN A 213 6.29 7.18 14.00
N THR A 214 6.62 5.90 14.13
CA THR A 214 6.03 4.99 15.13
C THR A 214 6.95 4.91 16.35
N VAL A 215 6.44 4.46 17.49
CA VAL A 215 7.27 4.21 18.69
C VAL A 215 8.25 3.03 18.51
N PHE A 216 8.10 2.26 17.43
CA PHE A 216 8.95 1.12 17.11
C PHE A 216 10.06 1.47 16.10
N GLY A 217 9.95 2.61 15.40
CA GLY A 217 10.86 3.01 14.33
C GLY A 217 12.26 3.30 14.86
N VAL A 218 13.20 2.37 14.64
CA VAL A 218 14.62 2.51 15.03
C VAL A 218 15.59 2.26 13.88
N GLU A 219 15.16 1.60 12.81
CA GLU A 219 15.99 1.31 11.62
C GLU A 219 15.59 2.21 10.44
N PRO A 220 16.34 3.29 10.12
CA PRO A 220 15.97 4.21 9.05
C PRO A 220 16.00 3.54 7.67
N GLY A 221 14.87 3.56 6.95
CA GLY A 221 14.85 3.02 5.59
C GLY A 221 13.52 3.10 4.84
N SER A 222 12.42 3.34 5.55
CA SER A 222 11.09 3.45 4.96
C SER A 222 10.86 4.82 4.31
N ALA A 223 10.45 4.87 3.05
CA ALA A 223 9.92 6.09 2.45
C ALA A 223 8.55 6.46 3.01
N GLU A 224 7.72 5.45 3.24
CA GLU A 224 6.36 5.58 3.77
C GLU A 224 6.26 5.01 5.18
N MET A 225 5.43 5.59 6.04
CA MET A 225 5.30 5.12 7.41
C MET A 225 4.67 3.71 7.47
N PRO A 226 5.20 2.78 8.31
CA PRO A 226 4.49 1.58 8.75
C PRO A 226 3.27 1.94 9.64
N SER A 227 2.23 2.50 9.02
CA SER A 227 1.18 3.29 9.67
C SER A 227 0.36 2.55 10.73
N ALA A 228 0.20 1.23 10.60
CA ALA A 228 -0.49 0.41 11.61
C ALA A 228 0.17 0.46 13.01
N GLY A 229 1.48 0.77 13.07
CA GLY A 229 2.20 0.95 14.33
C GLY A 229 2.07 2.36 14.92
N ARG A 230 1.49 3.32 14.21
CA ARG A 230 1.42 4.73 14.64
C ARG A 230 0.59 4.95 15.91
N PRO A 231 -0.56 4.29 16.12
CA PRO A 231 -1.38 4.52 17.32
C PRO A 231 -0.72 4.07 18.63
N PHE A 232 0.35 3.27 18.58
CA PHE A 232 1.06 2.82 19.77
C PHE A 232 1.79 3.98 20.45
N THR A 233 1.58 4.09 21.76
CA THR A 233 2.30 5.00 22.66
C THR A 233 3.24 4.21 23.58
N PRO A 234 4.30 4.82 24.15
CA PRO A 234 5.15 4.14 25.13
C PRO A 234 4.36 3.60 26.35
N GLU A 235 3.32 4.32 26.77
CA GLU A 235 2.42 3.93 27.85
C GLU A 235 1.61 2.68 27.47
N LEU A 236 1.06 2.65 26.25
CA LEU A 236 0.31 1.51 25.75
C LEU A 236 1.20 0.27 25.59
N VAL A 237 2.42 0.44 25.07
CA VAL A 237 3.42 -0.64 24.98
C VAL A 237 3.72 -1.21 26.37
N THR A 238 3.89 -0.35 27.37
CA THR A 238 4.12 -0.78 28.75
C THR A 238 2.93 -1.55 29.31
N ALA A 239 1.69 -1.11 29.04
CA ALA A 239 0.47 -1.79 29.46
C ALA A 239 0.32 -3.18 28.83
N LEU A 240 0.65 -3.33 27.54
CA LEU A 240 0.66 -4.60 26.82
C LEU A 240 1.64 -5.59 27.46
N VAL A 241 2.90 -5.17 27.62
CA VAL A 241 3.95 -6.01 28.22
C VAL A 241 3.59 -6.42 29.66
N SER A 242 3.03 -5.49 30.44
CA SER A 242 2.62 -5.75 31.84
C SER A 242 1.47 -6.77 31.95
N ARG A 243 0.68 -6.94 30.90
CA ARG A 243 -0.36 -7.97 30.80
C ARG A 243 0.13 -9.30 30.22
N GLY A 244 1.43 -9.41 29.92
CA GLY A 244 2.03 -10.62 29.36
C GLY A 244 1.86 -10.75 27.84
N ILE A 245 1.57 -9.66 27.13
CA ILE A 245 1.63 -9.63 25.66
C ILE A 245 3.09 -9.41 25.24
N GLY A 246 3.62 -10.30 24.42
CA GLY A 246 4.94 -10.18 23.82
C GLY A 246 4.97 -9.16 22.69
N ILE A 247 6.13 -8.54 22.46
CA ILE A 247 6.38 -7.69 21.29
C ILE A 247 7.69 -8.14 20.64
N ALA A 248 7.69 -8.36 19.32
CA ALA A 248 8.88 -8.69 18.56
C ALA A 248 8.96 -7.85 17.27
N PRO A 249 10.11 -7.24 16.96
CA PRO A 249 10.26 -6.47 15.73
C PRO A 249 10.64 -7.35 14.54
N ILE A 250 10.20 -6.93 13.36
CA ILE A 250 10.83 -7.22 12.06
C ILE A 250 11.21 -5.88 11.44
N THR A 251 12.12 -5.90 10.47
CA THR A 251 12.39 -4.73 9.64
C THR A 251 11.82 -4.97 8.25
N LEU A 252 11.01 -4.07 7.73
CA LEU A 252 10.66 -4.00 6.31
C LEU A 252 10.64 -2.55 5.87
N HIS A 253 11.51 -2.21 4.92
CA HIS A 253 11.61 -0.86 4.37
C HIS A 253 10.54 -0.68 3.30
N THR A 254 9.48 0.03 3.68
CA THR A 254 8.38 0.40 2.80
C THR A 254 8.83 1.44 1.80
N GLY A 255 8.67 1.15 0.52
CA GLY A 255 8.95 2.13 -0.51
C GLY A 255 7.78 3.10 -0.71
N VAL A 256 7.89 4.00 -1.70
CA VAL A 256 6.75 4.84 -2.12
C VAL A 256 5.56 3.97 -2.49
N ALA A 257 4.38 4.26 -1.95
CA ALA A 257 3.17 3.56 -2.35
C ALA A 257 2.84 3.93 -3.80
N SER A 258 2.23 3.00 -4.53
CA SER A 258 1.53 3.31 -5.78
C SER A 258 0.06 3.54 -5.42
N PRO A 259 -0.40 4.76 -5.07
CA PRO A 259 -1.83 5.06 -4.95
C PRO A 259 -2.55 5.03 -6.32
N GLU A 260 -1.93 4.42 -7.33
CA GLU A 260 -2.43 4.33 -8.70
C GLU A 260 -2.71 2.86 -9.01
N LYS A 261 -3.93 2.62 -9.49
CA LYS A 261 -4.54 1.30 -9.62
C LYS A 261 -3.64 0.29 -10.33
N ASP A 262 -3.63 -0.92 -9.79
CA ASP A 262 -3.20 -2.17 -10.45
C ASP A 262 -1.69 -2.38 -10.70
N GLU A 263 -0.79 -1.67 -10.01
CA GLU A 263 0.65 -2.03 -10.02
C GLU A 263 0.95 -3.08 -8.92
N PRO A 264 1.58 -4.23 -9.25
CA PRO A 264 2.01 -5.17 -8.23
C PRO A 264 3.08 -4.51 -7.33
N PRO A 265 3.14 -4.87 -6.03
CA PRO A 265 4.19 -4.34 -5.17
C PRO A 265 5.55 -4.73 -5.73
N TYR A 266 6.42 -3.74 -5.93
CA TYR A 266 7.82 -4.02 -6.25
C TYR A 266 8.53 -4.64 -5.03
N PRO A 267 9.66 -5.33 -5.23
CA PRO A 267 10.34 -5.99 -4.14
C PRO A 267 10.76 -5.00 -3.05
N GLU A 268 10.41 -5.30 -1.81
CA GLU A 268 10.83 -4.52 -0.64
C GLU A 268 11.83 -5.32 0.18
N TRP A 269 12.83 -4.62 0.72
CA TRP A 269 13.80 -5.26 1.59
C TRP A 269 13.17 -5.53 2.96
N PHE A 270 13.43 -6.71 3.50
CA PHE A 270 12.97 -7.09 4.83
C PHE A 270 13.99 -7.97 5.58
N SER A 271 13.83 -8.03 6.89
CA SER A 271 14.55 -8.91 7.80
C SER A 271 13.64 -9.42 8.92
N VAL A 272 13.50 -10.74 8.99
CA VAL A 272 12.95 -11.46 10.14
C VAL A 272 14.12 -12.08 10.90
N SER A 273 14.41 -11.56 12.09
CA SER A 273 15.52 -12.03 12.90
C SER A 273 15.30 -13.45 13.44
N ALA A 274 16.38 -14.15 13.81
CA ALA A 274 16.29 -15.45 14.48
C ALA A 274 15.55 -15.37 15.82
N ARG A 275 15.62 -14.23 16.52
CA ARG A 275 14.88 -13.99 17.76
C ARG A 275 13.38 -13.92 17.48
N THR A 276 12.97 -13.12 16.52
CA THR A 276 11.56 -12.93 16.15
C THR A 276 10.94 -14.22 15.65
N ALA A 277 11.65 -14.96 14.77
CA ALA A 277 11.22 -16.27 14.30
C ALA A 277 11.02 -17.28 15.46
N ARG A 278 11.97 -17.35 16.40
CA ARG A 278 11.86 -18.21 17.59
C ARG A 278 10.67 -17.82 18.47
N LEU A 279 10.49 -16.53 18.73
CA LEU A 279 9.36 -16.05 19.55
C LEU A 279 8.02 -16.37 18.91
N ALA A 280 7.86 -16.17 17.60
CA ALA A 280 6.64 -16.52 16.88
C ALA A 280 6.33 -18.01 16.96
N ASN A 281 7.34 -18.87 16.76
CA ASN A 281 7.17 -20.32 16.84
C ASN A 281 6.85 -20.81 18.26
N LEU A 282 7.52 -20.26 19.28
CA LEU A 282 7.25 -20.58 20.69
C LEU A 282 5.85 -20.12 21.10
N THR A 283 5.43 -18.93 20.67
CA THR A 283 4.09 -18.39 20.94
C THR A 283 3.03 -19.38 20.45
N ARG A 284 3.14 -19.84 19.20
CA ARG A 284 2.23 -20.85 18.64
C ARG A 284 2.30 -22.19 19.36
N ALA A 285 3.52 -22.67 19.67
CA ALA A 285 3.71 -23.94 20.37
C ALA A 285 3.07 -23.94 21.78
N HIS A 286 2.88 -22.76 22.37
CA HIS A 286 2.20 -22.56 23.65
C HIS A 286 0.73 -22.12 23.52
N GLY A 287 0.16 -22.15 22.31
CA GLY A 287 -1.25 -21.81 22.05
C GLY A 287 -1.57 -20.32 22.06
N GLY A 288 -0.56 -19.43 22.09
CA GLY A 288 -0.74 -18.00 21.91
C GLY A 288 -0.84 -17.62 20.43
N ARG A 289 -1.35 -16.42 20.15
CA ARG A 289 -1.52 -15.90 18.78
C ARG A 289 -0.36 -15.02 18.36
N VAL A 290 0.07 -15.13 17.10
CA VAL A 290 1.00 -14.22 16.44
C VAL A 290 0.21 -13.21 15.62
N ILE A 291 0.11 -11.98 16.13
CA ILE A 291 -0.67 -10.90 15.55
C ILE A 291 0.28 -9.91 14.88
N ALA A 292 0.14 -9.73 13.58
CA ALA A 292 0.94 -8.76 12.84
C ALA A 292 0.42 -7.34 13.05
N VAL A 293 1.31 -6.37 13.21
CA VAL A 293 0.98 -4.94 13.23
C VAL A 293 1.36 -4.33 11.88
N GLY A 294 0.43 -4.42 10.94
CA GLY A 294 0.56 -3.91 9.58
C GLY A 294 0.68 -4.99 8.52
N THR A 295 0.17 -4.69 7.32
CA THR A 295 0.22 -5.57 6.13
C THR A 295 1.65 -5.88 5.68
N THR A 296 2.58 -4.97 5.95
CA THR A 296 4.03 -5.15 5.71
C THR A 296 4.61 -6.26 6.58
N VAL A 297 4.24 -6.31 7.86
CA VAL A 297 4.65 -7.39 8.77
C VAL A 297 4.11 -8.73 8.29
N VAL A 298 2.85 -8.79 7.86
CA VAL A 298 2.27 -10.01 7.27
C VAL A 298 3.11 -10.49 6.08
N ARG A 299 3.45 -9.61 5.12
CA ARG A 299 4.27 -9.98 3.97
C ARG A 299 5.65 -10.51 4.37
N ALA A 300 6.32 -9.86 5.31
CA ALA A 300 7.62 -10.30 5.81
C ALA A 300 7.53 -11.70 6.44
N LEU A 301 6.54 -11.92 7.32
CA LEU A 301 6.35 -13.19 8.02
C LEU A 301 5.90 -14.32 7.08
N GLU A 302 4.99 -14.06 6.15
CA GLU A 302 4.56 -15.05 5.15
C GLU A 302 5.68 -15.43 4.17
N THR A 303 6.56 -14.48 3.82
CA THR A 303 7.78 -14.77 3.04
C THR A 303 8.74 -15.66 3.84
N ALA A 304 8.80 -15.46 5.15
CA ALA A 304 9.60 -16.23 6.08
C ALA A 304 8.92 -17.52 6.57
N ALA A 305 7.70 -17.83 6.10
CA ALA A 305 6.99 -19.04 6.50
C ALA A 305 7.65 -20.30 5.91
N VAL A 306 7.82 -21.31 6.73
CA VAL A 306 8.26 -22.65 6.34
C VAL A 306 7.08 -23.35 5.69
N ARG A 307 7.23 -23.71 4.41
CA ARG A 307 6.27 -24.58 3.73
C ARG A 307 6.64 -26.03 4.04
N PRO A 308 5.71 -26.88 4.49
CA PRO A 308 5.97 -28.31 4.50
C PRO A 308 6.28 -28.77 3.07
N PRO A 309 7.13 -29.80 2.89
CA PRO A 309 7.28 -30.42 1.58
C PRO A 309 5.90 -30.86 1.08
N VAL A 310 5.64 -30.65 -0.21
CA VAL A 310 4.35 -30.96 -0.85
C VAL A 310 4.01 -32.42 -0.59
N ALA A 311 3.09 -32.66 0.34
CA ALA A 311 2.39 -33.92 0.41
C ALA A 311 1.22 -33.84 -0.60
N GLU A 312 1.06 -34.92 -1.37
CA GLU A 312 -0.02 -35.15 -2.34
C GLU A 312 -1.39 -34.67 -1.83
N PRO A 313 -2.30 -34.27 -2.73
CA PRO A 313 -3.57 -33.64 -2.38
C PRO A 313 -4.50 -34.68 -1.76
N HIS A 314 -4.48 -34.82 -0.44
CA HIS A 314 -5.51 -35.52 0.30
C HIS A 314 -6.29 -34.56 1.19
N ARG A 315 -7.61 -34.67 1.01
CA ARG A 315 -8.66 -33.90 1.65
C ARG A 315 -8.67 -34.15 3.15
N GLY A 316 -8.95 -33.10 3.92
CA GLY A 316 -9.48 -33.21 5.28
C GLY A 316 -8.52 -32.73 6.34
N GLU A 317 -8.96 -31.66 7.01
CA GLU A 317 -8.50 -31.19 8.32
C GLU A 317 -7.08 -30.62 8.37
N ALA A 318 -7.00 -29.29 8.54
CA ALA A 318 -5.78 -28.59 8.94
C ALA A 318 -5.38 -29.07 10.34
N GLY A 319 -4.57 -30.14 10.40
CA GLY A 319 -3.92 -30.59 11.62
C GLY A 319 -2.91 -29.55 12.15
N PRO A 320 -2.48 -29.67 13.41
CA PRO A 320 -1.66 -28.69 14.12
C PRO A 320 -0.19 -28.61 13.67
N ASP A 321 0.16 -29.12 12.49
CA ASP A 321 1.50 -28.97 11.89
C ASP A 321 1.63 -27.61 11.19
N GLY A 322 1.30 -26.55 11.95
CA GLY A 322 1.31 -25.16 11.52
C GLY A 322 2.71 -24.74 11.04
N GLY A 323 2.75 -24.10 9.87
CA GLY A 323 3.99 -23.60 9.29
C GLY A 323 4.73 -22.68 10.26
N GLY A 324 5.96 -23.05 10.62
CA GLY A 324 6.82 -22.19 11.44
C GLY A 324 7.35 -20.99 10.64
N VAL A 325 7.84 -19.97 11.33
CA VAL A 325 8.60 -18.86 10.74
C VAL A 325 10.10 -19.15 10.89
N ARG A 326 10.90 -18.93 9.83
CA ARG A 326 12.36 -19.02 9.90
C ARG A 326 13.02 -17.64 9.86
N ALA A 327 14.24 -17.54 10.37
CA ALA A 327 15.05 -16.35 10.14
C ALA A 327 15.29 -16.19 8.63
N LEU A 328 15.05 -14.99 8.10
CA LEU A 328 15.21 -14.70 6.69
C LEU A 328 15.42 -13.20 6.48
N SER A 329 16.31 -12.82 5.58
CA SER A 329 16.45 -11.45 5.11
C SER A 329 16.65 -11.46 3.61
N GLY A 330 16.17 -10.42 2.94
CA GLY A 330 16.22 -10.33 1.49
C GLY A 330 15.12 -9.44 0.95
N TRP A 331 14.65 -9.76 -0.24
CA TRP A 331 13.62 -9.01 -0.95
C TRP A 331 12.33 -9.81 -1.00
N THR A 332 11.20 -9.18 -0.70
CA THR A 332 9.88 -9.80 -0.82
C THR A 332 9.02 -9.09 -1.86
N SER A 333 8.57 -9.87 -2.85
CA SER A 333 7.49 -9.55 -3.76
C SER A 333 6.22 -10.34 -3.44
N HIS A 334 6.15 -10.96 -2.25
CA HIS A 334 5.06 -11.85 -1.90
C HIS A 334 3.73 -11.07 -1.80
N VAL A 335 2.73 -11.55 -2.54
CA VAL A 335 1.35 -11.09 -2.49
C VAL A 335 0.52 -12.15 -1.79
N VAL A 336 -0.09 -11.79 -0.67
CA VAL A 336 -1.00 -12.65 0.08
C VAL A 336 -2.38 -12.54 -0.53
N THR A 337 -2.96 -13.68 -0.91
CA THR A 337 -4.29 -13.77 -1.54
C THR A 337 -5.17 -14.76 -0.78
N PRO A 338 -6.50 -14.65 -0.87
CA PRO A 338 -7.43 -15.59 -0.22
C PRO A 338 -7.16 -17.05 -0.63
N ALA A 339 -6.86 -17.29 -1.91
CA ALA A 339 -6.52 -18.61 -2.42
C ALA A 339 -5.24 -19.20 -1.79
N GLY A 340 -4.27 -18.36 -1.43
CA GLY A 340 -3.00 -18.78 -0.83
C GLY A 340 -3.04 -18.92 0.69
N GLY A 341 -3.99 -18.25 1.34
CA GLY A 341 -4.14 -18.16 2.79
C GLY A 341 -2.95 -17.49 3.48
N VAL A 342 -3.02 -17.45 4.82
CA VAL A 342 -1.90 -17.10 5.70
C VAL A 342 -1.46 -18.31 6.51
N ARG A 343 -0.19 -18.35 6.90
CA ARG A 343 0.42 -19.44 7.69
C ARG A 343 1.20 -18.92 8.90
N ALA A 344 1.73 -17.72 8.80
CA ALA A 344 2.63 -17.12 9.77
C ALA A 344 1.94 -16.13 10.71
N VAL A 345 0.67 -15.79 10.49
CA VAL A 345 -0.10 -14.88 11.35
C VAL A 345 -1.46 -15.47 11.72
N ASP A 346 -1.90 -15.19 12.94
CA ASP A 346 -3.21 -15.59 13.47
C ASP A 346 -4.15 -14.38 13.62
N GLY A 347 -3.63 -13.16 13.45
CA GLY A 347 -4.40 -11.92 13.47
C GLY A 347 -3.62 -10.75 12.87
N LEU A 348 -4.30 -9.61 12.69
CA LEU A 348 -3.75 -8.41 12.08
C LEU A 348 -4.31 -7.14 12.73
N ILE A 349 -3.42 -6.21 13.09
CA ILE A 349 -3.76 -4.81 13.35
C ILE A 349 -3.37 -3.99 12.12
N THR A 350 -4.28 -3.22 11.57
CA THR A 350 -4.08 -2.43 10.35
C THR A 350 -4.90 -1.14 10.38
N GLY A 351 -4.59 -0.17 9.51
CA GLY A 351 -5.54 0.89 9.15
C GLY A 351 -6.64 0.36 8.22
N LEU A 352 -7.62 1.21 7.91
CA LEU A 352 -8.66 0.94 6.91
C LEU A 352 -8.16 1.28 5.49
N HIS A 353 -8.38 0.36 4.55
CA HIS A 353 -7.80 0.40 3.20
C HIS A 353 -8.81 0.58 2.08
N GLU A 354 -8.52 1.48 1.14
CA GLU A 354 -9.33 1.79 -0.04
C GLU A 354 -9.85 0.57 -0.82
N PRO A 355 -11.01 0.72 -1.48
CA PRO A 355 -11.61 -0.34 -2.29
C PRO A 355 -10.65 -0.81 -3.38
N ARG A 356 -10.70 -2.10 -3.73
CA ARG A 356 -9.85 -2.72 -4.76
C ARG A 356 -8.33 -2.60 -4.52
N SER A 357 -7.90 -2.32 -3.29
CA SER A 357 -6.48 -2.37 -2.93
C SER A 357 -5.99 -3.82 -2.74
N SER A 358 -4.72 -4.08 -3.04
CA SER A 358 -4.09 -5.38 -2.77
C SER A 358 -4.08 -5.74 -1.28
N HIS A 359 -4.18 -4.75 -0.40
CA HIS A 359 -4.38 -4.95 1.04
C HIS A 359 -5.68 -5.68 1.35
N LEU A 360 -6.78 -5.40 0.64
CA LEU A 360 -8.06 -6.07 0.89
C LEU A 360 -8.02 -7.57 0.60
N MET A 361 -7.25 -8.00 -0.41
CA MET A 361 -7.01 -9.42 -0.67
C MET A 361 -6.30 -10.09 0.53
N MET A 362 -5.31 -9.42 1.11
CA MET A 362 -4.59 -9.92 2.29
C MET A 362 -5.49 -9.96 3.53
N LEU A 363 -6.24 -8.89 3.80
CA LEU A 363 -7.19 -8.85 4.92
C LEU A 363 -8.23 -9.97 4.78
N SER A 364 -8.73 -10.19 3.56
CA SER A 364 -9.69 -11.26 3.25
C SER A 364 -9.08 -12.65 3.43
N ALA A 365 -7.78 -12.83 3.15
CA ALA A 365 -7.06 -14.08 3.42
C ALA A 365 -6.94 -14.40 4.92
N ILE A 366 -6.98 -13.38 5.78
CA ILE A 366 -6.88 -13.53 7.24
C ILE A 366 -8.27 -13.71 7.85
N THR A 367 -9.23 -12.82 7.55
CA THR A 367 -10.55 -12.81 8.22
C THR A 367 -11.67 -13.53 7.47
N GLY A 368 -11.51 -13.76 6.16
CA GLY A 368 -12.59 -14.17 5.26
C GLY A 368 -13.40 -13.00 4.71
N THR A 369 -13.74 -13.05 3.42
CA THR A 369 -14.35 -11.93 2.68
C THR A 369 -15.68 -11.45 3.26
N GLY A 370 -16.53 -12.35 3.78
CA GLY A 370 -17.83 -11.98 4.37
C GLY A 370 -17.69 -11.13 5.63
N VAL A 371 -16.92 -11.61 6.60
CA VAL A 371 -16.66 -10.88 7.86
C VAL A 371 -15.98 -9.54 7.58
N LEU A 372 -15.06 -9.49 6.60
CA LEU A 372 -14.43 -8.23 6.20
C LEU A 372 -15.45 -7.23 5.63
N ALA A 373 -16.36 -7.70 4.78
CA ALA A 373 -17.39 -6.86 4.18
C ALA A 373 -18.31 -6.26 5.26
N ASP A 374 -18.75 -7.08 6.22
CA ASP A 374 -19.60 -6.64 7.33
C ASP A 374 -18.86 -5.62 8.22
N ALA A 375 -17.59 -5.88 8.54
CA ALA A 375 -16.76 -4.94 9.30
C ALA A 375 -16.60 -3.59 8.59
N TYR A 376 -16.38 -3.61 7.27
CA TYR A 376 -16.23 -2.39 6.49
C TYR A 376 -17.55 -1.62 6.31
N ASP A 377 -18.69 -2.32 6.20
CA ASP A 377 -20.01 -1.69 6.16
C ASP A 377 -20.25 -0.93 7.46
N GLU A 378 -19.93 -1.56 8.59
CA GLU A 378 -20.02 -0.95 9.90
C GLU A 378 -19.05 0.23 10.06
N ALA A 379 -17.81 0.11 9.58
CA ALA A 379 -16.84 1.20 9.62
C ALA A 379 -17.31 2.45 8.85
N LEU A 380 -17.91 2.23 7.67
CA LEU A 380 -18.49 3.30 6.85
C LEU A 380 -19.71 3.91 7.54
N ARG A 381 -20.62 3.08 8.07
CA ARG A 381 -21.84 3.51 8.76
C ARG A 381 -21.53 4.35 10.00
N GLU A 382 -20.50 3.95 10.74
CA GLU A 382 -20.07 4.60 11.98
C GLU A 382 -19.05 5.73 11.74
N GLY A 383 -18.72 6.05 10.49
CA GLY A 383 -17.86 7.18 10.14
C GLY A 383 -16.41 7.05 10.62
N TYR A 384 -15.84 5.86 10.54
CA TYR A 384 -14.41 5.66 10.80
C TYR A 384 -13.57 6.46 9.81
N LEU A 385 -12.41 6.92 10.28
CA LEU A 385 -11.43 7.65 9.48
C LEU A 385 -10.42 6.70 8.83
N TRP A 386 -10.04 7.00 7.60
CA TRP A 386 -9.24 6.14 6.73
C TRP A 386 -7.83 6.72 6.52
N HIS A 387 -6.97 5.93 5.88
CA HIS A 387 -5.58 6.27 5.55
C HIS A 387 -4.63 6.33 6.75
N GLU A 388 -3.41 6.80 6.52
CA GLU A 388 -2.26 6.73 7.44
C GLU A 388 -2.44 7.43 8.79
N PHE A 389 -3.39 8.36 8.89
CA PHE A 389 -3.75 9.09 10.11
C PHE A 389 -5.14 8.74 10.67
N GLY A 390 -5.77 7.74 10.05
CA GLY A 390 -7.12 7.29 10.38
C GLY A 390 -7.18 6.41 11.61
N ASP A 391 -8.31 5.72 11.70
CA ASP A 391 -8.62 4.73 12.72
C ASP A 391 -8.03 3.36 12.35
N SER A 392 -8.11 2.42 13.29
CA SER A 392 -7.52 1.08 13.18
C SER A 392 -8.57 -0.02 13.13
N HIS A 393 -8.15 -1.17 12.61
CA HIS A 393 -8.91 -2.41 12.55
C HIS A 393 -8.04 -3.56 13.08
N LEU A 394 -8.53 -4.23 14.13
CA LEU A 394 -7.98 -5.46 14.67
C LEU A 394 -8.82 -6.65 14.17
N ILE A 395 -8.14 -7.57 13.51
CA ILE A 395 -8.69 -8.83 12.99
C ILE A 395 -8.13 -9.96 13.85
N LEU A 396 -9.03 -10.76 14.43
CA LEU A 396 -8.73 -11.90 15.30
C LEU A 396 -9.40 -13.20 14.87
#